data_AF-A0AAU6ZQY2-F1
#
_entry.id   AF-A0AAU6ZQY2-F1
#
_cell.length_a   1.000
_cell.length_b   1.000
_cell.length_c   1.000
_cell.angle_alpha   90.00
_cell.angle_beta   90.00
_cell.angle_gamma   90.00
#
_symmetry.space_group_name_H-M   'P 1'
#
loop_
_entity.id
_entity.type
_entity.pdbx_description
1 polymer ?
#
loop_
_entity_poly.entity_id
_entity_poly.type
_entity_poly.pdbx_seq_one_letter_code
_entity_poly.pdbx_strand_id
1 'polypeptide(L)'
;MKSLFTMKVAEDKADKRFVLIRDTKAGAPARQLMDLIFSTYTDEDKSFVQEFQSKGFDARTWELSLHAFLSEADLEQMPTKGLVDFLVCDGSETVAIEAVTSQPTGGVSLGEATSSIAGLAPENINEGIAEFVHQFGKALWAKVQKRNAKGQAYWELDAIVGRPFVVAVEAFHGTSSLFHSFGYAGEYLFGRSAAVAMTNGKLEITPMILDVHEWNNKTIPSGVFDMDTYAHVSAVIFSNSSSTAQFGRIGLQENLGTGGVMIFRTGTCLRHDENADKPNLFGYEVGSAKAPTEYFSQAIHVFHNPNAAIPLPEGFFGNATEHFRLDSGHILTTVRQDFVPVSSVTSIIQIADIPKTNE
;
A
#
# COMPACT_ATOMS: atom_id res chain seq x y z
N MET A 1 -15.48 -0.09 23.96
CA MET A 1 -14.59 -0.18 22.78
C MET A 1 -14.32 1.25 22.30
N LYS A 2 -13.07 1.62 22.00
CA LYS A 2 -12.77 2.91 21.36
C LYS A 2 -13.23 2.78 19.89
N SER A 3 -13.97 3.75 19.37
CA SER A 3 -14.41 3.76 17.97
C SER A 3 -13.76 4.91 17.22
N LEU A 4 -13.27 4.63 16.02
CA LEU A 4 -12.80 5.60 15.03
C LEU A 4 -13.94 6.45 14.45
N PHE A 5 -15.17 5.93 14.49
CA PHE A 5 -16.32 6.54 13.82
C PHE A 5 -17.21 7.37 14.75
N THR A 6 -16.91 7.41 16.05
CA THR A 6 -17.48 8.40 16.98
C THR A 6 -16.84 9.77 16.73
N MET A 7 -17.65 10.75 16.32
CA MET A 7 -17.17 12.07 15.96
C MET A 7 -16.38 12.77 17.07
N LYS A 8 -15.20 13.25 16.72
CA LYS A 8 -14.31 14.12 17.52
C LYS A 8 -13.99 15.44 16.82
N VAL A 9 -14.30 15.57 15.54
CA VAL A 9 -14.22 16.81 14.77
C VAL A 9 -15.63 17.31 14.44
N ALA A 10 -15.77 18.58 14.09
CA ALA A 10 -17.03 19.11 13.59
C ALA A 10 -17.35 18.51 12.21
N GLU A 11 -18.64 18.27 11.91
CA GLU A 11 -19.08 17.64 10.64
C GLU A 11 -18.56 18.37 9.39
N ASP A 12 -18.52 19.70 9.42
CA ASP A 12 -18.02 20.54 8.32
C ASP A 12 -16.50 20.43 8.10
N LYS A 13 -15.78 19.88 9.08
CA LYS A 13 -14.33 19.62 9.02
C LYS A 13 -13.99 18.17 8.73
N ALA A 14 -14.99 17.28 8.65
CA ALA A 14 -14.77 15.87 8.41
C ALA A 14 -14.40 15.60 6.94
N ASP A 15 -13.52 14.63 6.70
CA ASP A 15 -13.24 14.15 5.35
C ASP A 15 -14.51 13.51 4.75
N LYS A 16 -14.85 13.87 3.51
CA LYS A 16 -16.04 13.35 2.84
C LYS A 16 -16.04 11.83 2.71
N ARG A 17 -14.86 11.21 2.55
CA ARG A 17 -14.69 9.75 2.47
C ARG A 17 -14.89 9.10 3.82
N PHE A 18 -14.40 9.73 4.90
CA PHE A 18 -14.73 9.31 6.25
C PHE A 18 -16.24 9.34 6.48
N VAL A 19 -16.93 10.45 6.14
CA VAL A 19 -18.39 10.59 6.28
C VAL A 19 -19.13 9.52 5.47
N LEU A 20 -18.72 9.30 4.21
CA LEU A 20 -19.32 8.26 3.35
C LEU A 20 -19.22 6.87 3.98
N ILE A 21 -18.04 6.52 4.50
CA ILE A 21 -17.84 5.25 5.17
C ILE A 21 -18.63 5.21 6.46
N ARG A 22 -18.68 6.30 7.25
CA ARG A 22 -19.46 6.39 8.50
C ARG A 22 -20.94 6.09 8.29
N ASP A 23 -21.55 6.71 7.28
CA ASP A 23 -23.02 6.86 7.21
C ASP A 23 -23.72 5.84 6.29
N THR A 24 -23.00 5.18 5.38
CA THR A 24 -23.62 4.24 4.42
C THR A 24 -23.74 2.82 4.95
N LYS A 25 -24.73 2.02 4.50
CA LYS A 25 -24.71 0.57 4.78
C LYS A 25 -23.53 -0.10 4.07
N ALA A 26 -23.23 0.35 2.84
CA ALA A 26 -22.07 -0.07 2.05
C ALA A 26 -20.73 0.02 2.81
N GLY A 27 -20.54 1.03 3.66
CA GLY A 27 -19.32 1.18 4.48
C GLY A 27 -19.27 0.28 5.72
N ALA A 28 -20.34 -0.43 6.09
CA ALA A 28 -20.44 -1.13 7.37
C ALA A 28 -19.36 -2.21 7.59
N PRO A 29 -19.02 -3.07 6.60
CA PRO A 29 -17.96 -4.05 6.78
C PRO A 29 -16.61 -3.39 7.08
N ALA A 30 -16.27 -2.34 6.32
CA ALA A 30 -15.02 -1.58 6.52
C ALA A 30 -14.99 -0.91 7.90
N ARG A 31 -16.07 -0.23 8.30
CA ARG A 31 -16.15 0.44 9.62
C ARG A 31 -15.89 -0.51 10.77
N GLN A 32 -16.58 -1.64 10.77
CA GLN A 32 -16.50 -2.61 11.87
C GLN A 32 -15.10 -3.22 11.95
N LEU A 33 -14.49 -3.57 10.81
CA LEU A 33 -13.12 -4.09 10.80
C LEU A 33 -12.11 -3.02 11.25
N MET A 34 -12.23 -1.78 10.78
CA MET A 34 -11.33 -0.69 11.18
C MET A 34 -11.44 -0.40 12.68
N ASP A 35 -12.64 -0.41 13.26
CA ASP A 35 -12.82 -0.28 14.72
C ASP A 35 -12.19 -1.46 15.49
N LEU A 36 -12.31 -2.68 14.96
CA LEU A 36 -11.71 -3.86 15.57
C LEU A 36 -10.17 -3.77 15.57
N ILE A 37 -9.57 -3.45 14.42
CA ILE A 37 -8.12 -3.27 14.27
C ILE A 37 -7.63 -2.12 15.14
N PHE A 38 -8.35 -1.00 15.16
CA PHE A 38 -7.98 0.15 15.99
C PHE A 38 -8.03 -0.16 17.50
N SER A 39 -8.81 -1.17 17.91
CA SER A 39 -8.86 -1.57 19.32
C SER A 39 -7.53 -2.11 19.86
N THR A 40 -6.65 -2.60 18.98
CA THR A 40 -5.28 -3.05 19.29
C THR A 40 -4.20 -2.03 18.92
N TYR A 41 -4.59 -0.92 18.29
CA TYR A 41 -3.67 0.15 17.90
C TYR A 41 -3.29 1.04 19.09
N THR A 42 -2.00 1.34 19.22
CA THR A 42 -1.50 2.24 20.28
C THR A 42 -1.43 3.68 19.77
N ASP A 43 -2.48 4.44 20.04
CA ASP A 43 -2.57 5.89 19.76
C ASP A 43 -1.84 6.71 20.84
N GLU A 44 -0.51 6.79 20.75
CA GLU A 44 0.37 7.40 21.78
C GLU A 44 0.11 8.90 21.99
N ASP A 45 -0.06 9.66 20.91
CA ASP A 45 -0.27 11.11 20.92
C ASP A 45 -1.75 11.52 21.01
N LYS A 46 -2.66 10.54 20.90
CA LYS A 46 -4.13 10.70 20.94
C LYS A 46 -4.67 11.54 19.77
N SER A 47 -3.88 11.73 18.71
CA SER A 47 -4.26 12.52 17.53
C SER A 47 -4.97 11.65 16.48
N PHE A 48 -4.71 10.33 16.47
CA PHE A 48 -5.09 9.42 15.38
C PHE A 48 -6.55 9.57 14.96
N VAL A 49 -7.49 9.52 15.92
CA VAL A 49 -8.92 9.60 15.64
C VAL A 49 -9.31 10.94 15.00
N GLN A 50 -8.76 12.06 15.48
CA GLN A 50 -9.10 13.39 14.93
C GLN A 50 -8.53 13.57 13.53
N GLU A 51 -7.33 13.05 13.28
CA GLU A 51 -6.68 13.11 11.97
C GLU A 51 -7.37 12.20 10.97
N PHE A 52 -7.70 10.97 11.37
CA PHE A 52 -8.47 10.02 10.55
C PHE A 52 -9.81 10.62 10.11
N GLN A 53 -10.49 11.34 10.99
CA GLN A 53 -11.78 11.97 10.66
C GLN A 53 -11.64 13.22 9.79
N SER A 54 -10.44 13.80 9.66
CA SER A 54 -10.21 15.08 8.98
C SER A 54 -9.11 14.99 7.92
N LYS A 55 -8.07 15.83 7.98
CA LYS A 55 -7.07 15.96 6.90
C LYS A 55 -6.10 14.78 6.78
N GLY A 56 -6.06 13.89 7.77
CA GLY A 56 -5.15 12.74 7.82
C GLY A 56 -5.78 11.42 7.38
N PHE A 57 -6.97 11.44 6.76
CA PHE A 57 -7.72 10.22 6.42
C PHE A 57 -6.88 9.15 5.70
N ASP A 58 -6.16 9.53 4.64
CA ASP A 58 -5.34 8.59 3.87
C ASP A 58 -4.15 8.06 4.68
N ALA A 59 -3.40 8.97 5.33
CA ALA A 59 -2.25 8.60 6.15
C ALA A 59 -2.65 7.64 7.28
N ARG A 60 -3.74 7.94 7.99
CA ARG A 60 -4.23 7.10 9.08
C ARG A 60 -4.88 5.81 8.60
N THR A 61 -5.47 5.79 7.39
CA THR A 61 -5.89 4.53 6.75
C THR A 61 -4.70 3.64 6.42
N TRP A 62 -3.62 4.22 5.90
CA TRP A 62 -2.38 3.49 5.60
C TRP A 62 -1.73 2.93 6.85
N GLU A 63 -1.56 3.74 7.89
CA GLU A 63 -1.03 3.27 9.18
C GLU A 63 -1.89 2.18 9.80
N LEU A 64 -3.23 2.27 9.72
CA LEU A 64 -4.10 1.21 10.22
C LEU A 64 -3.95 -0.09 9.42
N SER A 65 -3.74 0.02 8.09
CA SER A 65 -3.48 -1.13 7.23
C SER A 65 -2.15 -1.79 7.56
N LEU A 66 -1.09 -0.98 7.76
CA LEU A 66 0.21 -1.46 8.22
C LEU A 66 0.10 -2.14 9.58
N HIS A 67 -0.63 -1.58 10.55
CA HIS A 67 -0.84 -2.22 11.84
C HIS A 67 -1.47 -3.61 11.70
N ALA A 68 -2.50 -3.74 10.85
CA ALA A 68 -3.16 -5.01 10.60
C ALA A 68 -2.24 -6.01 9.88
N PHE A 69 -1.53 -5.56 8.86
CA PHE A 69 -0.55 -6.35 8.13
C PHE A 69 0.60 -6.86 9.01
N LEU A 70 1.16 -5.99 9.86
CA LEU A 70 2.25 -6.37 10.77
C LEU A 70 1.77 -7.40 11.80
N SER A 71 0.53 -7.29 12.28
CA SER A 71 -0.11 -8.32 13.09
C SER A 71 -0.40 -9.61 12.31
N GLU A 72 -0.83 -9.52 11.05
CA GLU A 72 -1.02 -10.67 10.15
C GLU A 72 0.29 -11.42 9.89
N ALA A 73 1.43 -10.72 9.93
CA ALA A 73 2.77 -11.29 9.80
C ALA A 73 3.36 -11.80 11.13
N ASP A 74 2.56 -11.89 12.20
CA ASP A 74 2.97 -12.32 13.54
C ASP A 74 4.12 -11.49 14.16
N LEU A 75 4.25 -10.21 13.77
CA LEU A 75 5.29 -9.32 14.30
C LEU A 75 4.85 -8.62 15.58
N GLU A 76 5.71 -8.66 16.60
CA GLU A 76 5.48 -7.93 17.86
C GLU A 76 5.67 -6.43 17.63
N GLN A 77 4.63 -5.63 17.84
CA GLN A 77 4.68 -4.17 17.70
C GLN A 77 5.05 -3.52 19.04
N MET A 78 6.24 -2.94 19.08
CA MET A 78 6.85 -2.33 20.26
C MET A 78 6.50 -0.84 20.37
N PRO A 79 6.52 -0.24 21.59
CA PRO A 79 6.30 1.20 21.76
C PRO A 79 7.33 2.04 21.01
N THR A 80 6.87 3.01 20.21
CA THR A 80 7.75 3.85 19.37
C THR A 80 8.15 5.15 20.06
N LYS A 81 7.36 5.61 21.05
CA LYS A 81 7.53 6.90 21.73
C LYS A 81 7.54 8.08 20.75
N GLY A 82 6.81 7.95 19.64
CA GLY A 82 6.73 8.93 18.55
C GLY A 82 8.01 9.13 17.74
N LEU A 83 8.97 8.20 17.80
CA LEU A 83 10.23 8.29 17.03
C LEU A 83 10.05 7.89 15.56
N VAL A 84 9.21 6.88 15.33
CA VAL A 84 8.79 6.31 14.04
C VAL A 84 7.35 5.83 14.18
N ASP A 85 6.70 5.54 13.06
CA ASP A 85 5.32 5.03 13.07
C ASP A 85 5.23 3.60 13.62
N PHE A 86 6.19 2.72 13.29
CA PHE A 86 6.25 1.36 13.85
C PHE A 86 7.67 0.93 14.22
N LEU A 87 7.75 0.15 15.29
CA LEU A 87 8.93 -0.62 15.68
C LEU A 87 8.46 -2.06 15.88
N VAL A 88 8.97 -2.99 15.08
CA VAL A 88 8.47 -4.37 15.06
C VAL A 88 9.57 -5.40 15.25
N CYS A 89 9.25 -6.53 15.88
CA CYS A 89 10.20 -7.59 16.20
C CYS A 89 9.66 -8.96 15.77
N ASP A 90 10.50 -9.79 15.13
CA ASP A 90 10.21 -11.19 14.80
C ASP A 90 10.68 -12.19 15.89
N GLY A 91 11.12 -11.66 17.03
CA GLY A 91 11.75 -12.41 18.12
C GLY A 91 13.29 -12.44 18.05
N SER A 92 13.88 -12.02 16.94
CA SER A 92 15.34 -11.96 16.74
C SER A 92 15.85 -10.58 16.30
N GLU A 93 15.19 -9.97 15.32
CA GLU A 93 15.57 -8.70 14.72
C GLU A 93 14.48 -7.67 14.99
N THR A 94 14.87 -6.42 15.24
CA THR A 94 13.92 -5.31 15.40
C THR A 94 14.05 -4.36 14.23
N VAL A 95 12.94 -4.08 13.54
CA VAL A 95 12.89 -3.21 12.36
C VAL A 95 12.10 -1.95 12.66
N ALA A 96 12.65 -0.79 12.30
CA ALA A 96 11.95 0.48 12.37
C ALA A 96 11.29 0.82 11.03
N ILE A 97 10.03 1.24 11.05
CA ILE A 97 9.24 1.53 9.85
C ILE A 97 8.62 2.92 9.98
N GLU A 98 8.86 3.77 8.98
CA GLU A 98 8.21 5.07 8.85
C GLU A 98 7.24 5.04 7.65
N ALA A 99 5.99 5.37 7.90
CA ALA A 99 4.93 5.42 6.90
C ALA A 99 4.87 6.79 6.21
N VAL A 100 4.55 6.76 4.92
CA VAL A 100 4.29 7.96 4.11
C VAL A 100 3.27 7.66 3.02
N THR A 101 2.53 8.68 2.62
CA THR A 101 1.65 8.64 1.46
C THR A 101 2.18 9.55 0.36
N SER A 102 2.24 9.09 -0.89
CA SER A 102 2.35 10.00 -2.03
C SER A 102 0.97 10.56 -2.40
N GLN A 103 0.93 11.80 -2.87
CA GLN A 103 -0.29 12.52 -3.22
C GLN A 103 -0.18 13.05 -4.67
N PRO A 104 -1.27 13.07 -5.46
CA PRO A 104 -1.25 13.62 -6.81
C PRO A 104 -0.98 15.13 -6.80
N THR A 105 -0.52 15.62 -7.95
CA THR A 105 -0.25 17.05 -8.12
C THR A 105 -1.55 17.83 -8.11
N GLY A 106 -1.62 18.87 -7.28
CA GLY A 106 -2.85 19.66 -7.09
C GLY A 106 -3.71 19.22 -5.91
N GLY A 107 -3.35 18.16 -5.19
CA GLY A 107 -3.94 17.82 -3.89
C GLY A 107 -5.41 17.40 -3.92
N VAL A 108 -5.95 17.10 -5.09
CA VAL A 108 -7.33 16.62 -5.22
C VAL A 108 -7.35 15.12 -5.00
N SER A 109 -7.65 14.71 -3.77
CA SER A 109 -8.18 13.37 -3.51
C SER A 109 -9.55 13.27 -4.21
N LEU A 110 -9.63 12.52 -5.30
CA LEU A 110 -10.90 12.19 -5.95
C LEU A 110 -11.73 11.30 -5.00
N GLY A 111 -12.56 11.94 -4.18
CA GLY A 111 -13.63 11.30 -3.41
C GLY A 111 -14.88 11.02 -4.24
N GLU A 112 -14.76 10.89 -5.56
CA GLU A 112 -15.90 10.65 -6.44
C GLU A 112 -15.90 9.19 -6.86
N ALA A 113 -16.93 8.48 -6.40
CA ALA A 113 -17.29 7.16 -6.88
C ALA A 113 -17.39 7.18 -8.41
N THR A 114 -16.38 6.66 -9.10
CA THR A 114 -16.50 6.43 -10.54
C THR A 114 -17.47 5.28 -10.75
N SER A 115 -18.58 5.61 -11.40
CA SER A 115 -19.66 4.68 -11.73
C SER A 115 -19.32 3.75 -12.91
N SER A 116 -18.10 3.78 -13.43
CA SER A 116 -17.64 2.87 -14.48
C SER A 116 -16.13 2.64 -14.47
N ILE A 117 -15.72 1.41 -14.82
CA ILE A 117 -14.33 0.99 -15.00
C ILE A 117 -13.63 1.84 -16.09
N ALA A 118 -14.38 2.35 -17.07
CA ALA A 118 -13.85 3.17 -18.16
C ALA A 118 -13.35 4.56 -17.73
N GLY A 119 -13.87 5.13 -16.63
CA GLY A 119 -13.41 6.40 -16.06
C GLY A 119 -12.19 6.27 -15.13
N LEU A 120 -11.64 5.06 -14.98
CA LEU A 120 -10.50 4.79 -14.11
C LEU A 120 -9.15 4.89 -14.83
N ALA A 121 -9.11 4.77 -16.15
CA ALA A 121 -7.88 4.93 -16.92
C ALA A 121 -7.51 6.41 -17.09
N PRO A 122 -6.27 6.83 -16.77
CA PRO A 122 -5.80 8.13 -17.19
C PRO A 122 -5.86 8.22 -18.72
N GLU A 123 -6.25 9.37 -19.26
CA GLU A 123 -6.28 9.60 -20.72
C GLU A 123 -4.92 9.31 -21.36
N ASN A 124 -3.84 9.53 -20.60
CA ASN A 124 -2.47 9.21 -20.97
C ASN A 124 -1.80 8.36 -19.87
N ILE A 125 -1.68 7.05 -20.12
CA ILE A 125 -1.08 6.08 -19.19
C ILE A 125 0.39 6.43 -18.88
N ASN A 126 1.17 6.83 -19.89
CA ASN A 126 2.59 7.13 -19.72
C ASN A 126 2.79 8.36 -18.83
N GLU A 127 1.96 9.38 -19.00
CA GLU A 127 1.99 10.56 -18.14
C GLU A 127 1.61 10.24 -16.70
N GLY A 128 0.60 9.38 -16.49
CA GLY A 128 0.23 8.89 -15.16
C GLY A 128 1.36 8.11 -14.49
N ILE A 129 2.06 7.23 -15.21
CA ILE A 129 3.23 6.50 -14.71
C ILE A 129 4.34 7.48 -14.31
N ALA A 130 4.64 8.45 -15.19
CA ALA A 130 5.67 9.44 -14.94
C ALA A 130 5.34 10.30 -13.70
N GLU A 131 4.10 10.75 -13.55
CA GLU A 131 3.64 11.44 -12.34
C GLU A 131 3.81 10.58 -11.08
N PHE A 132 3.37 9.32 -11.14
CA PHE A 132 3.49 8.38 -10.02
C PHE A 132 4.92 8.26 -9.53
N VAL A 133 5.88 7.98 -10.44
CA VAL A 133 7.29 7.82 -10.06
C VAL A 133 7.82 9.09 -9.42
N HIS A 134 7.43 10.27 -9.93
CA HIS A 134 7.85 11.55 -9.34
C HIS A 134 7.26 11.79 -7.95
N GLN A 135 6.00 11.48 -7.72
CA GLN A 135 5.38 11.67 -6.40
C GLN A 135 5.85 10.61 -5.39
N PHE A 136 6.04 9.37 -5.83
CA PHE A 136 6.65 8.30 -5.05
C PHE A 136 8.06 8.68 -4.61
N GLY A 137 8.92 9.06 -5.56
CA GLY A 137 10.28 9.50 -5.28
C GLY A 137 10.34 10.72 -4.36
N LYS A 138 9.45 11.69 -4.54
CA LYS A 138 9.33 12.85 -3.65
C LYS A 138 8.94 12.47 -2.22
N ALA A 139 7.96 11.60 -2.04
CA ALA A 139 7.51 11.14 -0.72
C ALA A 139 8.61 10.38 0.01
N LEU A 140 9.26 9.44 -0.69
CA LEU A 140 10.40 8.68 -0.18
C LEU A 140 11.57 9.60 0.21
N TRP A 141 11.97 10.49 -0.70
CA TRP A 141 13.06 11.45 -0.47
C TRP A 141 12.80 12.32 0.77
N ALA A 142 11.57 12.81 0.95
CA ALA A 142 11.21 13.62 2.10
C ALA A 142 11.44 12.90 3.44
N LYS A 143 11.20 11.59 3.51
CA LYS A 143 11.46 10.78 4.72
C LYS A 143 12.95 10.53 4.91
N VAL A 144 13.68 10.19 3.86
CA VAL A 144 15.14 9.97 3.93
C VAL A 144 15.89 11.25 4.37
N GLN A 145 15.43 12.43 3.91
CA GLN A 145 16.01 13.71 4.30
C GLN A 145 15.50 14.27 5.63
N LYS A 146 14.46 13.68 6.22
CA LYS A 146 13.87 14.21 7.45
C LYS A 146 14.90 14.15 8.58
N ARG A 147 14.95 15.24 9.33
CA ARG A 147 15.74 15.38 10.55
C ARG A 147 14.83 15.84 11.67
N ASN A 148 15.03 15.32 12.88
CA ASN A 148 14.31 15.77 14.06
C ASN A 148 14.82 17.15 14.52
N ALA A 149 14.24 17.70 15.60
CA ALA A 149 14.63 19.01 16.14
C ALA A 149 16.09 19.10 16.61
N LYS A 150 16.75 17.95 16.84
CA LYS A 150 18.18 17.85 17.19
C LYS A 150 19.08 17.65 15.96
N GLY A 151 18.51 17.66 14.75
CA GLY A 151 19.24 17.44 13.51
C GLY A 151 19.54 15.97 13.20
N GLN A 152 18.91 15.02 13.91
CA GLN A 152 19.16 13.59 13.71
C GLN A 152 18.23 12.97 12.67
N ALA A 153 18.77 12.11 11.81
CA ALA A 153 18.01 11.22 10.94
C ALA A 153 17.36 10.08 11.72
N TYR A 154 16.47 9.31 11.09
CA TYR A 154 15.83 8.16 11.72
C TYR A 154 16.84 7.12 12.21
N TRP A 155 17.80 6.74 11.37
CA TRP A 155 18.84 5.75 11.69
C TRP A 155 19.87 6.24 12.75
N GLU A 156 19.81 7.51 13.15
CA GLU A 156 20.64 8.08 14.21
C GLU A 156 19.92 8.16 15.56
N LEU A 157 18.63 7.77 15.62
CA LEU A 157 17.87 7.72 16.86
C LEU A 157 18.29 6.51 17.69
N ASP A 158 18.40 6.67 19.02
CA ASP A 158 18.85 5.60 19.93
C ASP A 158 18.04 4.30 19.81
N ALA A 159 16.75 4.40 19.44
CA ALA A 159 15.88 3.25 19.26
C ALA A 159 16.05 2.52 17.91
N ILE A 160 16.81 3.09 16.97
CA ILE A 160 16.93 2.62 15.57
C ILE A 160 18.40 2.39 15.19
N VAL A 161 19.34 3.05 15.85
CA VAL A 161 20.77 2.84 15.58
C VAL A 161 21.14 1.34 15.66
N GLY A 162 21.80 0.84 14.63
CA GLY A 162 22.16 -0.58 14.52
C GLY A 162 21.01 -1.51 14.12
N ARG A 163 19.86 -0.99 13.68
CA ARG A 163 18.69 -1.76 13.24
C ARG A 163 18.29 -1.42 11.79
N PRO A 164 17.62 -2.35 11.08
CA PRO A 164 17.06 -2.03 9.77
C PRO A 164 16.04 -0.88 9.84
N PHE A 165 16.12 0.04 8.88
CA PHE A 165 15.18 1.14 8.72
C PHE A 165 14.44 1.03 7.38
N VAL A 166 13.12 0.97 7.44
CA VAL A 166 12.24 0.76 6.29
C VAL A 166 11.34 1.99 6.13
N VAL A 167 11.14 2.41 4.87
CA VAL A 167 10.13 3.42 4.53
C VAL A 167 8.95 2.73 3.86
N ALA A 168 7.74 2.91 4.40
CA ALA A 168 6.52 2.31 3.90
C ALA A 168 5.67 3.35 3.16
N VAL A 169 5.65 3.25 1.83
CA VAL A 169 5.01 4.22 0.93
C VAL A 169 3.70 3.66 0.40
N GLU A 170 2.58 4.29 0.74
CA GLU A 170 1.31 4.06 0.05
C GLU A 170 1.11 5.13 -1.02
N ALA A 171 0.69 4.69 -2.20
CA ALA A 171 0.43 5.58 -3.31
C ALA A 171 -1.06 5.82 -3.51
N PHE A 172 -1.60 6.80 -2.77
CA PHE A 172 -2.97 7.30 -2.96
C PHE A 172 -3.04 8.23 -4.17
N HIS A 173 -2.76 7.70 -5.35
CA HIS A 173 -3.13 8.36 -6.60
C HIS A 173 -4.58 8.01 -6.91
N GLY A 174 -5.30 8.91 -7.56
CA GLY A 174 -6.74 8.81 -7.76
C GLY A 174 -7.19 7.57 -8.55
N THR A 175 -8.18 7.77 -9.41
CA THR A 175 -8.78 6.69 -10.21
C THR A 175 -7.74 5.89 -11.05
N SER A 176 -6.56 6.47 -11.30
CA SER A 176 -5.41 5.87 -11.99
C SER A 176 -4.50 4.94 -11.16
N SER A 177 -4.75 4.75 -9.86
CA SER A 177 -3.97 3.81 -9.00
C SER A 177 -3.90 2.39 -9.57
N LEU A 178 -4.89 2.00 -10.38
CA LEU A 178 -4.92 0.75 -11.15
C LEU A 178 -3.75 0.57 -12.12
N PHE A 179 -3.07 1.65 -12.53
CA PHE A 179 -1.99 1.63 -13.52
C PHE A 179 -0.62 1.76 -12.88
N HIS A 180 -0.56 2.03 -11.58
CA HIS A 180 0.69 2.12 -10.82
C HIS A 180 1.02 0.74 -10.26
N SER A 181 1.60 -0.11 -11.11
CA SER A 181 2.11 -1.39 -10.64
C SER A 181 3.34 -1.21 -9.75
N PHE A 182 3.56 -2.14 -8.83
CA PHE A 182 4.80 -2.28 -8.08
C PHE A 182 6.04 -2.32 -9.00
N GLY A 183 5.88 -2.71 -10.28
CA GLY A 183 6.94 -2.70 -11.29
C GLY A 183 7.61 -1.33 -11.42
N TYR A 184 6.84 -0.25 -11.56
CA TYR A 184 7.40 1.10 -11.74
C TYR A 184 8.08 1.64 -10.48
N ALA A 185 7.59 1.26 -9.28
CA ALA A 185 8.30 1.54 -8.05
C ALA A 185 9.66 0.81 -8.03
N GLY A 186 9.66 -0.47 -8.42
CA GLY A 186 10.89 -1.27 -8.56
C GLY A 186 11.87 -0.68 -9.57
N GLU A 187 11.39 -0.23 -10.73
CA GLU A 187 12.24 0.41 -11.76
C GLU A 187 12.96 1.64 -11.20
N TYR A 188 12.23 2.50 -10.49
CA TYR A 188 12.79 3.68 -9.81
C TYR A 188 13.79 3.32 -8.70
N LEU A 189 13.45 2.34 -7.86
CA LEU A 189 14.29 1.93 -6.73
C LEU A 189 15.58 1.25 -7.19
N PHE A 190 15.49 0.33 -8.15
CA PHE A 190 16.59 -0.51 -8.61
C PHE A 190 17.37 0.04 -9.81
N GLY A 191 16.83 1.00 -10.55
CA GLY A 191 17.48 1.53 -11.75
C GLY A 191 17.49 0.52 -12.90
N ARG A 192 16.50 -0.38 -12.92
CA ARG A 192 16.41 -1.48 -13.88
C ARG A 192 15.02 -1.55 -14.47
N SER A 193 14.94 -1.59 -15.80
CA SER A 193 13.76 -2.04 -16.53
C SER A 193 14.06 -3.40 -17.19
N ALA A 194 13.11 -3.97 -17.91
CA ALA A 194 13.31 -5.24 -18.60
C ALA A 194 12.76 -5.20 -20.03
N ALA A 195 13.54 -5.73 -20.97
CA ALA A 195 13.03 -6.11 -22.28
C ALA A 195 12.60 -7.58 -22.21
N VAL A 196 11.40 -7.86 -22.71
CA VAL A 196 10.80 -9.20 -22.69
C VAL A 196 10.66 -9.71 -24.12
N ALA A 197 11.14 -10.92 -24.36
CA ALA A 197 11.01 -11.62 -25.64
C ALA A 197 10.51 -13.06 -25.43
N MET A 198 9.91 -13.62 -26.48
CA MET A 198 9.45 -15.01 -26.48
C MET A 198 10.18 -15.78 -27.57
N THR A 199 11.10 -16.65 -27.16
CA THR A 199 11.97 -17.41 -28.07
C THR A 199 11.70 -18.90 -27.87
N ASN A 200 11.22 -19.58 -28.91
CA ASN A 200 10.87 -21.01 -28.86
C ASN A 200 9.92 -21.40 -27.71
N GLY A 201 8.98 -20.51 -27.37
CA GLY A 201 8.02 -20.73 -26.27
C GLY A 201 8.61 -20.55 -24.87
N LYS A 202 9.83 -20.01 -24.76
CA LYS A 202 10.45 -19.62 -23.49
C LYS A 202 10.55 -18.11 -23.35
N LEU A 203 10.23 -17.64 -22.15
CA LEU A 203 10.37 -16.23 -21.78
C LEU A 203 11.83 -15.89 -21.61
N GLU A 204 12.30 -14.91 -22.38
CA GLU A 204 13.63 -14.33 -22.24
C GLU A 204 13.48 -12.91 -21.69
N ILE A 205 14.08 -12.68 -20.51
CA ILE A 205 14.07 -11.38 -19.84
C ILE A 205 15.49 -10.82 -19.91
N THR A 206 15.63 -9.64 -20.50
CA THR A 206 16.90 -8.92 -20.55
C THR A 206 16.82 -7.68 -19.67
N PRO A 207 17.56 -7.62 -18.55
CA PRO A 207 17.58 -6.44 -17.70
C PRO A 207 18.24 -5.28 -18.43
N MET A 208 17.62 -4.12 -18.38
CA MET A 208 18.12 -2.87 -18.98
C MET A 208 18.43 -1.87 -17.88
N ILE A 209 19.46 -1.05 -18.09
CA ILE A 209 19.73 0.11 -17.22
C ILE A 209 18.66 1.16 -17.50
N LEU A 210 18.08 1.71 -16.43
CA LEU A 210 17.22 2.86 -16.48
C LEU A 210 17.85 3.94 -15.60
N ASP A 211 18.34 5.02 -16.20
CA ASP A 211 19.10 6.05 -15.47
C ASP A 211 18.21 7.14 -14.87
N VAL A 212 17.13 7.52 -15.56
CA VAL A 212 16.31 8.68 -15.21
C VAL A 212 14.83 8.47 -15.50
N HIS A 213 13.99 9.25 -14.82
CA HIS A 213 12.57 9.42 -15.10
C HIS A 213 12.29 10.89 -15.41
N GLU A 214 11.52 11.15 -16.46
CA GLU A 214 11.19 12.51 -16.92
C GLU A 214 9.70 12.79 -16.80
N TRP A 215 9.35 13.96 -16.25
CA TRP A 215 7.96 14.42 -16.15
C TRP A 215 7.90 15.94 -15.98
N ASN A 216 7.05 16.63 -16.75
CA ASN A 216 6.84 18.08 -16.66
C ASN A 216 8.15 18.91 -16.65
N ASN A 217 9.08 18.59 -17.57
CA ASN A 217 10.42 19.20 -17.67
C ASN A 217 11.29 19.04 -16.43
N LYS A 218 10.96 18.11 -15.54
CA LYS A 218 11.80 17.68 -14.42
C LYS A 218 12.34 16.29 -14.73
N THR A 219 13.56 16.07 -14.28
CA THR A 219 14.25 14.80 -14.39
C THR A 219 14.67 14.38 -12.99
N ILE A 220 14.33 13.16 -12.59
CA ILE A 220 14.82 12.55 -11.35
C ILE A 220 15.63 11.31 -11.68
N PRO A 221 16.69 11.02 -10.91
CA PRO A 221 17.49 9.82 -11.14
C PRO A 221 16.69 8.57 -10.72
N SER A 222 16.92 7.47 -11.42
CA SER A 222 16.51 6.13 -11.04
C SER A 222 17.65 5.42 -10.28
N GLY A 223 17.41 4.22 -9.77
CA GLY A 223 18.43 3.45 -9.05
C GLY A 223 18.81 4.09 -7.72
N VAL A 224 17.83 4.61 -6.98
CA VAL A 224 18.10 5.32 -5.72
C VAL A 224 18.81 4.46 -4.68
N PHE A 225 18.63 3.13 -4.72
CA PHE A 225 19.38 2.21 -3.86
C PHE A 225 20.90 2.19 -4.13
N ASP A 226 21.38 2.69 -5.27
CA ASP A 226 22.82 2.84 -5.55
C ASP A 226 23.41 4.15 -5.02
N MET A 227 22.60 5.03 -4.44
CA MET A 227 23.05 6.32 -3.93
C MET A 227 23.36 6.23 -2.44
N ASP A 228 24.49 6.81 -2.02
CA ASP A 228 24.92 6.83 -0.61
C ASP A 228 23.85 7.36 0.35
N THR A 229 23.00 8.27 -0.13
CA THR A 229 21.89 8.84 0.66
C THR A 229 20.87 7.79 1.10
N TYR A 230 20.77 6.67 0.39
CA TYR A 230 19.86 5.57 0.67
C TYR A 230 20.56 4.38 1.34
N ALA A 231 21.87 4.45 1.64
CA ALA A 231 22.60 3.37 2.30
C ALA A 231 22.00 2.99 3.68
N HIS A 232 21.29 3.92 4.33
CA HIS A 232 20.61 3.65 5.61
C HIS A 232 19.15 3.17 5.47
N VAL A 233 18.62 3.08 4.25
CA VAL A 233 17.30 2.51 3.99
C VAL A 233 17.48 1.04 3.66
N SER A 234 17.04 0.16 4.55
CA SER A 234 17.17 -1.30 4.42
C SER A 234 16.25 -1.88 3.36
N ALA A 235 15.02 -1.35 3.29
CA ALA A 235 14.04 -1.72 2.29
C ALA A 235 12.98 -0.61 2.14
N VAL A 236 12.21 -0.69 1.06
CA VAL A 236 11.01 0.13 0.87
C VAL A 236 9.80 -0.79 0.77
N ILE A 237 8.82 -0.59 1.65
CA ILE A 237 7.50 -1.20 1.49
C ILE A 237 6.68 -0.30 0.57
N PHE A 238 5.98 -0.90 -0.38
CA PHE A 238 5.06 -0.25 -1.29
C PHE A 238 3.70 -0.92 -1.25
N SER A 239 2.66 -0.10 -1.30
CA SER A 239 1.30 -0.53 -1.61
C SER A 239 0.58 0.54 -2.44
N ASN A 240 -0.37 0.09 -3.26
CA ASN A 240 -1.27 0.91 -4.07
C ASN A 240 -2.75 0.57 -3.84
N SER A 241 -3.03 -0.26 -2.83
CA SER A 241 -4.37 -0.81 -2.59
C SER A 241 -4.75 -0.91 -1.12
N SER A 242 -3.95 -0.32 -0.21
CA SER A 242 -4.25 -0.25 1.23
C SER A 242 -5.23 0.86 1.55
N SER A 243 -6.42 0.73 0.95
CA SER A 243 -7.54 1.67 1.04
C SER A 243 -8.69 1.07 1.85
N THR A 244 -9.68 1.90 2.16
CA THR A 244 -10.90 1.46 2.86
C THR A 244 -11.69 0.38 2.12
N ALA A 245 -11.48 0.23 0.80
CA ALA A 245 -12.01 -0.89 0.05
C ALA A 245 -11.42 -2.23 0.49
N GLN A 246 -10.12 -2.31 0.82
CA GLN A 246 -9.50 -3.52 1.36
C GLN A 246 -10.10 -3.89 2.71
N PHE A 247 -10.26 -2.93 3.62
CA PHE A 247 -10.97 -3.14 4.88
C PHE A 247 -12.41 -3.62 4.64
N GLY A 248 -13.10 -3.08 3.63
CA GLY A 248 -14.45 -3.52 3.26
C GLY A 248 -14.50 -4.98 2.80
N ARG A 249 -13.53 -5.41 1.98
CA ARG A 249 -13.45 -6.80 1.50
C ARG A 249 -13.15 -7.77 2.65
N ILE A 250 -12.10 -7.51 3.43
CA ILE A 250 -11.74 -8.35 4.57
C ILE A 250 -12.87 -8.35 5.61
N GLY A 251 -13.47 -7.19 5.89
CA GLY A 251 -14.58 -7.10 6.83
C GLY A 251 -15.78 -7.95 6.40
N LEU A 252 -16.14 -7.92 5.11
CA LEU A 252 -17.26 -8.73 4.60
C LEU A 252 -16.93 -10.23 4.65
N GLN A 253 -15.69 -10.60 4.31
CA GLN A 253 -15.20 -11.99 4.44
C GLN A 253 -15.33 -12.50 5.89
N GLU A 254 -15.00 -11.67 6.87
CA GLU A 254 -15.10 -12.01 8.30
C GLU A 254 -16.53 -11.87 8.85
N ASN A 255 -17.55 -11.82 7.98
CA ASN A 255 -18.96 -11.67 8.33
C ASN A 255 -19.29 -10.39 9.14
N LEU A 256 -18.47 -9.34 8.99
CA LEU A 256 -18.75 -8.02 9.55
C LEU A 256 -19.64 -7.21 8.60
N GLY A 257 -20.36 -6.24 9.17
CA GLY A 257 -21.23 -5.32 8.45
C GLY A 257 -22.71 -5.56 8.73
N THR A 258 -23.54 -5.25 7.73
CA THR A 258 -24.99 -5.43 7.76
C THR A 258 -25.44 -6.07 6.46
N GLY A 259 -26.46 -6.92 6.49
CA GLY A 259 -27.01 -7.55 5.29
C GLY A 259 -27.42 -6.53 4.21
N GLY A 260 -27.48 -6.98 2.95
CA GLY A 260 -27.81 -6.12 1.81
C GLY A 260 -26.62 -5.37 1.21
N VAL A 261 -25.40 -5.83 1.46
CA VAL A 261 -24.17 -5.34 0.81
C VAL A 261 -23.50 -6.50 0.10
N MET A 262 -23.17 -6.32 -1.17
CA MET A 262 -22.33 -7.22 -1.95
C MET A 262 -21.07 -6.47 -2.40
N ILE A 263 -19.92 -7.14 -2.31
CA ILE A 263 -18.65 -6.58 -2.75
C ILE A 263 -18.06 -7.50 -3.81
N PHE A 264 -17.74 -6.92 -4.97
CA PHE A 264 -17.04 -7.59 -6.06
C PHE A 264 -15.64 -7.03 -6.20
N ARG A 265 -14.66 -7.91 -6.41
CA ARG A 265 -13.29 -7.52 -6.77
C ARG A 265 -12.96 -8.05 -8.15
N THR A 266 -12.48 -7.19 -9.02
CA THR A 266 -12.08 -7.55 -10.39
C THR A 266 -10.73 -6.93 -10.73
N GLY A 267 -9.91 -7.60 -11.52
CA GLY A 267 -8.61 -7.05 -11.89
C GLY A 267 -7.68 -8.06 -12.54
N THR A 268 -6.38 -7.86 -12.30
CA THR A 268 -5.31 -8.74 -12.76
C THR A 268 -4.52 -9.29 -11.59
N CYS A 269 -4.10 -10.55 -11.67
CA CYS A 269 -3.25 -11.19 -10.68
C CYS A 269 -2.04 -11.87 -11.32
N LEU A 270 -1.01 -12.09 -10.52
CA LEU A 270 0.19 -12.78 -10.98
C LEU A 270 -0.16 -14.15 -11.56
N ARG A 271 0.50 -14.50 -12.66
CA ARG A 271 0.44 -15.84 -13.25
C ARG A 271 1.73 -16.58 -12.90
N HIS A 272 1.62 -17.66 -12.15
CA HIS A 272 2.74 -18.49 -11.67
C HIS A 272 3.39 -19.39 -12.74
N ASP A 273 3.09 -19.15 -14.02
CA ASP A 273 3.75 -19.85 -15.13
C ASP A 273 5.12 -19.19 -15.37
N GLU A 274 6.19 -19.99 -15.40
CA GLU A 274 7.57 -19.51 -15.59
C GLU A 274 7.77 -18.72 -16.90
N ASN A 275 6.91 -18.94 -17.90
CA ASN A 275 6.96 -18.23 -19.17
C ASN A 275 5.89 -17.13 -19.28
N ALA A 276 5.30 -16.71 -18.16
CA ALA A 276 4.28 -15.69 -18.15
C ALA A 276 4.83 -14.28 -18.41
N ASP A 277 4.43 -13.68 -19.53
CA ASP A 277 4.68 -12.27 -19.84
C ASP A 277 3.51 -11.34 -19.47
N LYS A 278 2.35 -11.91 -19.13
CA LYS A 278 1.09 -11.21 -18.84
C LYS A 278 0.40 -11.80 -17.60
N PRO A 279 -0.31 -10.96 -16.82
CA PRO A 279 -1.07 -11.42 -15.67
C PRO A 279 -2.36 -12.15 -16.11
N ASN A 280 -2.96 -12.91 -15.19
CA ASN A 280 -4.29 -13.46 -15.35
C ASN A 280 -5.36 -12.40 -15.06
N LEU A 281 -6.53 -12.51 -15.70
CA LEU A 281 -7.72 -11.76 -15.30
C LEU A 281 -8.45 -12.50 -14.17
N PHE A 282 -9.00 -11.77 -13.21
CA PHE A 282 -9.85 -12.33 -12.16
C PHE A 282 -11.09 -11.49 -11.90
N GLY A 283 -12.11 -12.14 -11.35
CA GLY A 283 -13.31 -11.49 -10.82
C GLY A 283 -14.05 -12.42 -9.86
N TYR A 284 -14.41 -11.93 -8.68
CA TYR A 284 -15.18 -12.70 -7.70
C TYR A 284 -16.04 -11.82 -6.80
N GLU A 285 -17.08 -12.42 -6.24
CA GLU A 285 -17.84 -11.90 -5.10
C GLU A 285 -17.10 -12.27 -3.80
N VAL A 286 -16.78 -11.27 -2.99
CA VAL A 286 -16.08 -11.44 -1.71
C VAL A 286 -16.93 -12.26 -0.75
N GLY A 287 -16.32 -13.23 -0.06
CA GLY A 287 -17.01 -14.12 0.87
C GLY A 287 -17.78 -15.27 0.21
N SER A 288 -17.83 -15.32 -1.13
CA SER A 288 -18.40 -16.48 -1.84
C SER A 288 -17.52 -17.73 -1.69
N ALA A 289 -18.11 -18.92 -1.80
CA ALA A 289 -17.39 -20.19 -1.61
C ALA A 289 -16.20 -20.45 -2.56
N LYS A 290 -16.11 -19.68 -3.66
CA LYS A 290 -15.02 -19.77 -4.65
C LYS A 290 -14.08 -18.56 -4.60
N ALA A 291 -14.34 -17.59 -3.73
CA ALA A 291 -13.48 -16.43 -3.58
C ALA A 291 -12.15 -16.85 -2.94
N PRO A 292 -11.01 -16.31 -3.41
CA PRO A 292 -9.77 -16.40 -2.65
C PRO A 292 -9.92 -15.65 -1.33
N THR A 293 -9.18 -16.09 -0.32
CA THR A 293 -9.10 -15.36 0.96
C THR A 293 -8.42 -14.01 0.73
N GLU A 294 -9.00 -12.95 1.27
CA GLU A 294 -8.46 -11.60 1.31
C GLU A 294 -7.54 -11.44 2.52
N TYR A 295 -6.33 -10.96 2.26
CA TYR A 295 -5.32 -10.66 3.27
C TYR A 295 -4.80 -9.24 3.09
N PHE A 296 -4.27 -8.64 4.15
CA PHE A 296 -3.58 -7.36 4.05
C PHE A 296 -2.28 -7.49 3.26
N SER A 297 -1.55 -8.59 3.44
CA SER A 297 -0.26 -8.86 2.77
C SER A 297 -0.35 -8.90 1.23
N GLN A 298 -1.53 -9.14 0.65
CA GLN A 298 -1.75 -9.13 -0.81
C GLN A 298 -1.52 -7.76 -1.46
N ALA A 299 -1.57 -6.68 -0.68
CA ALA A 299 -1.30 -5.33 -1.16
C ALA A 299 0.17 -4.93 -1.01
N ILE A 300 0.99 -5.75 -0.33
CA ILE A 300 2.31 -5.36 0.16
C ILE A 300 3.43 -5.92 -0.72
N HIS A 301 4.26 -5.00 -1.20
CA HIS A 301 5.50 -5.26 -1.93
C HIS A 301 6.70 -4.73 -1.15
N VAL A 302 7.71 -5.55 -0.92
CA VAL A 302 8.92 -5.18 -0.18
C VAL A 302 10.12 -5.18 -1.14
N PHE A 303 10.69 -4.01 -1.38
CA PHE A 303 11.87 -3.84 -2.21
C PHE A 303 13.11 -3.78 -1.32
N HIS A 304 13.92 -4.83 -1.35
CA HIS A 304 15.14 -4.91 -0.55
C HIS A 304 16.24 -4.05 -1.15
N ASN A 305 16.88 -3.20 -0.35
CA ASN A 305 18.01 -2.42 -0.81
C ASN A 305 19.29 -3.28 -0.81
N PRO A 306 19.87 -3.61 -1.98
CA PRO A 306 21.07 -4.45 -2.05
C PRO A 306 22.31 -3.79 -1.45
N ASN A 307 22.32 -2.47 -1.29
CA ASN A 307 23.44 -1.69 -0.76
C ASN A 307 23.15 -1.15 0.65
N ALA A 308 22.16 -1.69 1.35
CA ALA A 308 21.85 -1.29 2.72
C ALA A 308 23.03 -1.58 3.66
N ALA A 309 23.41 -0.58 4.45
CA ALA A 309 24.40 -0.72 5.52
C ALA A 309 23.96 -1.75 6.57
N ILE A 310 22.65 -1.85 6.80
CA ILE A 310 22.02 -2.87 7.64
C ILE A 310 20.87 -3.44 6.81
N PRO A 311 21.02 -4.62 6.19
CA PRO A 311 19.99 -5.19 5.33
C PRO A 311 18.78 -5.65 6.13
N LEU A 312 17.60 -5.60 5.51
CA LEU A 312 16.40 -6.24 6.04
C LEU A 312 16.53 -7.76 5.86
N PRO A 313 16.23 -8.59 6.87
CA PRO A 313 16.19 -10.04 6.70
C PRO A 313 15.15 -10.47 5.66
N GLU A 314 15.51 -11.42 4.80
CA GLU A 314 14.56 -12.01 3.84
C GLU A 314 13.42 -12.70 4.59
N GLY A 315 12.18 -12.48 4.14
CA GLY A 315 11.00 -13.09 4.74
C GLY A 315 10.56 -12.47 6.06
N PHE A 316 11.19 -11.37 6.51
CA PHE A 316 10.83 -10.68 7.76
C PHE A 316 9.34 -10.30 7.81
N PHE A 317 8.75 -9.98 6.67
CA PHE A 317 7.35 -9.58 6.55
C PHE A 317 6.39 -10.71 6.11
N GLY A 318 6.77 -11.97 6.37
CA GLY A 318 5.93 -13.15 6.15
C GLY A 318 5.44 -13.27 4.71
N ASN A 319 4.12 -13.15 4.52
CA ASN A 319 3.43 -13.38 3.24
C ASN A 319 3.53 -12.23 2.22
N ALA A 320 4.22 -11.13 2.56
CA ALA A 320 4.46 -10.05 1.60
C ALA A 320 5.23 -10.52 0.36
N THR A 321 4.97 -9.88 -0.78
CA THR A 321 5.77 -10.11 -2.00
C THR A 321 7.09 -9.38 -1.87
N GLU A 322 8.21 -10.07 -2.06
CA GLU A 322 9.55 -9.48 -1.92
C GLU A 322 10.25 -9.36 -3.27
N HIS A 323 11.01 -8.28 -3.46
CA HIS A 323 11.75 -7.99 -4.67
C HIS A 323 13.23 -7.76 -4.37
N PHE A 324 14.10 -8.43 -5.11
CA PHE A 324 15.56 -8.36 -4.97
C PHE A 324 16.21 -8.08 -6.32
N ARG A 325 17.19 -7.16 -6.35
CA ARG A 325 18.06 -7.01 -7.52
C ARG A 325 19.25 -7.94 -7.40
N LEU A 326 19.36 -8.88 -8.34
CA LEU A 326 20.50 -9.80 -8.44
C LEU A 326 21.71 -9.10 -9.08
N ASP A 327 22.92 -9.64 -8.87
CA ASP A 327 24.16 -9.14 -9.48
C ASP A 327 24.11 -9.10 -11.02
N SER A 328 23.31 -9.98 -11.62
CA SER A 328 23.06 -10.02 -13.07
C SER A 328 22.20 -8.86 -13.59
N GLY A 329 21.65 -8.03 -12.69
CA GLY A 329 20.69 -6.96 -13.01
C GLY A 329 19.24 -7.42 -13.09
N HIS A 330 18.97 -8.73 -13.02
CA HIS A 330 17.61 -9.26 -12.97
C HIS A 330 16.94 -8.94 -11.64
N ILE A 331 15.62 -8.74 -11.68
CA ILE A 331 14.80 -8.58 -10.48
C ILE A 331 14.16 -9.93 -10.15
N LEU A 332 14.55 -10.52 -9.03
CA LEU A 332 13.89 -11.68 -8.44
C LEU A 332 12.68 -11.21 -7.65
N THR A 333 11.52 -11.81 -7.92
CA THR A 333 10.30 -11.59 -7.13
C THR A 333 9.92 -12.87 -6.42
N THR A 334 9.93 -12.86 -5.10
CA THR A 334 9.55 -13.97 -4.24
C THR A 334 8.11 -13.78 -3.79
N VAL A 335 7.27 -14.78 -4.07
CA VAL A 335 5.84 -14.77 -3.75
C VAL A 335 5.50 -15.96 -2.88
N ARG A 336 4.84 -15.70 -1.75
CA ARG A 336 4.43 -16.74 -0.77
C ARG A 336 2.92 -16.95 -0.72
N GLN A 337 2.20 -16.40 -1.69
CA GLN A 337 0.74 -16.46 -1.77
C GLN A 337 0.31 -16.94 -3.15
N ASP A 338 -0.74 -17.77 -3.19
CA ASP A 338 -1.31 -18.26 -4.46
C ASP A 338 -1.99 -17.13 -5.25
N PHE A 339 -2.57 -16.16 -4.55
CA PHE A 339 -3.29 -15.04 -5.14
C PHE A 339 -2.60 -13.71 -4.79
N VAL A 340 -1.88 -13.14 -5.75
CA VAL A 340 -1.28 -11.81 -5.65
C VAL A 340 -1.89 -10.88 -6.71
N PRO A 341 -2.76 -9.94 -6.31
CA PRO A 341 -3.33 -8.96 -7.23
C PRO A 341 -2.25 -7.96 -7.68
N VAL A 342 -2.16 -7.71 -8.98
CA VAL A 342 -1.28 -6.68 -9.57
C VAL A 342 -2.02 -5.34 -9.62
N SER A 343 -3.29 -5.38 -10.00
CA SER A 343 -4.19 -4.24 -10.06
C SER A 343 -5.63 -4.72 -9.88
N SER A 344 -6.44 -3.98 -9.12
CA SER A 344 -7.83 -4.37 -8.89
C SER A 344 -8.75 -3.22 -8.54
N VAL A 345 -10.00 -3.33 -8.99
CA VAL A 345 -11.10 -2.44 -8.61
C VAL A 345 -12.01 -3.21 -7.65
N THR A 346 -12.52 -2.49 -6.64
CA THR A 346 -13.60 -2.99 -5.77
C THR A 346 -14.89 -2.27 -6.11
N SER A 347 -15.94 -3.02 -6.42
CA SER A 347 -17.30 -2.51 -6.62
C SER A 347 -18.16 -2.91 -5.44
N ILE A 348 -18.78 -1.93 -4.79
CA ILE A 348 -19.66 -2.15 -3.63
C ILE A 348 -21.10 -1.86 -4.06
N ILE A 349 -21.97 -2.86 -3.94
CA ILE A 349 -23.38 -2.77 -4.30
C ILE A 349 -24.21 -2.85 -3.03
N GLN A 350 -24.98 -1.80 -2.77
CA GLN A 350 -25.99 -1.80 -1.71
C GLN A 350 -27.34 -2.19 -2.30
N ILE A 351 -27.91 -3.29 -1.82
CA ILE A 351 -29.24 -3.75 -2.21
C ILE A 351 -30.27 -2.81 -1.58
N ALA A 352 -31.19 -2.28 -2.39
CA ALA A 352 -32.28 -1.44 -1.90
C ALA A 352 -33.18 -2.27 -0.96
N ASP A 353 -33.59 -1.68 0.16
CA ASP A 353 -34.61 -2.29 1.00
C ASP A 353 -35.90 -2.39 0.17
N ILE A 354 -36.39 -3.60 -0.09
CA ILE A 354 -37.68 -3.79 -0.75
C ILE A 354 -38.74 -3.26 0.24
N PRO A 355 -39.54 -2.24 -0.12
CA PRO A 355 -40.60 -1.77 0.76
C PRO A 355 -41.51 -2.94 1.08
N LYS A 356 -41.75 -3.22 2.37
CA LYS A 356 -42.80 -4.16 2.74
C LYS A 356 -44.09 -3.63 2.15
N THR A 357 -44.66 -4.35 1.19
CA THR A 357 -46.04 -4.11 0.77
C THR A 357 -46.90 -4.30 2.01
N ASN A 358 -47.62 -3.25 2.40
CA ASN A 358 -48.63 -3.35 3.45
C ASN A 358 -49.71 -4.32 2.93
N GLU A 359 -49.70 -5.56 3.42
CA GLU A 359 -50.85 -6.47 3.38
C GLU A 359 -51.78 -6.20 4.56
#